data_AF-A0A651DWT5-F1
#
_entry.id   AF-A0A651DWT5-F1
#
_cell.length_a   1.000
_cell.length_b   1.000
_cell.length_c   1.000
_cell.angle_alpha   90.00
_cell.angle_beta   90.00
_cell.angle_gamma   90.00
#
_symmetry.space_group_name_H-M   'P 1'
#
loop_
_entity.id
_entity.type
_entity.pdbx_description
1 polymer ?
#
loop_
_entity_poly.entity_id
_entity_poly.type
_entity_poly.pdbx_seq_one_letter_code
_entity_poly.pdbx_strand_id
1 'polypeptide(L)'
;MSGAITWWVWEIWAARSFSSRSASASCCSDMKTSIHRFGALSALALIALFAVTSGLEAQALTLTPERTLERESAITSLDFSSDGTLLLVGSESGDLALYESGSGEVVREIEPAAGSLRFAGFTTGDTALVSVHQDGSILHFGVEGDEPPSRLTTGDRPTRVALDAGRRYLAVATTASTIEIFDLPTRQRIGVIDARGDLDDLLHLGFDRLGRQLQAVTQRGGVTAWNPSTLQVLRRVTLRGEELYGSRSLVHSVGADRSANVIVVALEEVALPSGGLRGPARPGDLVRRDQLIVYDWHSGAGIKGVPVPDGVIEQLAVGPGNDHAMVSYRDRVSVMDLRAGERGAQVTAPGPVTRLAVSPDDGRLAVGTTDGQIGLWEMAYRQPVAADELDEVVPGLSGRLRILGDETPAIRPEVMEVPVVVAVFPFDDRQGDENMPAMVAELLVTQLANSEHVRLVERLRIDAILEEQELQRQGLTEANGIRLGQMLNADLIILGSIGAFGTSHTLSARILDTETGEAISGRQVLCEDCRAQDFFDLVYLLGTAIAR
;
A
#
# COMPACT_ATOMS: atom_id res chain seq x y z
N MET A 1 -55.89 -15.89 -24.50
CA MET A 1 -54.60 -16.54 -24.18
C MET A 1 -53.64 -15.43 -23.69
N SER A 2 -53.71 -14.75 -22.54
CA SER A 2 -54.21 -14.96 -21.17
C SER A 2 -53.59 -16.15 -20.41
N GLY A 3 -52.47 -15.89 -19.73
CA GLY A 3 -52.01 -16.65 -18.56
C GLY A 3 -50.55 -17.10 -18.62
N ALA A 4 -49.80 -16.83 -17.54
CA ALA A 4 -48.51 -17.40 -17.15
C ALA A 4 -47.20 -16.77 -17.70
N ILE A 5 -46.91 -15.53 -17.32
CA ILE A 5 -45.52 -15.09 -17.06
C ILE A 5 -45.51 -14.25 -15.77
N THR A 6 -45.66 -14.92 -14.62
CA THR A 6 -45.33 -14.39 -13.29
C THR A 6 -45.26 -15.57 -12.33
N TRP A 7 -44.16 -16.34 -12.28
CA TRP A 7 -43.93 -17.36 -11.23
C TRP A 7 -42.47 -17.87 -11.23
N TRP A 8 -41.45 -17.01 -11.14
CA TRP A 8 -40.04 -17.45 -10.93
C TRP A 8 -39.16 -16.37 -10.25
N VAL A 9 -39.62 -15.74 -9.15
CA VAL A 9 -38.77 -14.83 -8.33
C VAL A 9 -38.89 -15.08 -6.81
N TRP A 10 -39.32 -16.27 -6.35
CA TRP A 10 -39.56 -16.49 -4.91
C TRP A 10 -39.00 -17.79 -4.29
N GLU A 11 -38.09 -18.52 -4.93
CA GLU A 11 -37.56 -19.80 -4.38
C GLU A 11 -36.05 -19.88 -4.08
N ILE A 12 -35.27 -18.81 -4.25
CA ILE A 12 -33.82 -18.84 -3.86
C ILE A 12 -33.57 -18.25 -2.46
N TRP A 13 -34.59 -17.71 -1.79
CA TRP A 13 -34.46 -17.14 -0.42
C TRP A 13 -35.00 -18.03 0.72
N ALA A 14 -35.45 -19.27 0.43
CA ALA A 14 -36.08 -20.15 1.42
C ALA A 14 -35.31 -21.46 1.71
N ALA A 15 -33.98 -21.48 1.54
CA ALA A 15 -33.12 -22.61 1.92
C ALA A 15 -32.19 -22.31 3.11
N ARG A 16 -32.55 -21.32 3.94
CA ARG A 16 -31.81 -20.95 5.15
C ARG A 16 -32.70 -20.92 6.40
N SER A 17 -33.58 -21.89 6.55
CA SER A 17 -34.21 -22.22 7.83
C SER A 17 -34.89 -23.58 7.74
N PHE A 18 -34.25 -24.65 8.22
CA PHE A 18 -34.91 -25.64 9.08
C PHE A 18 -33.88 -26.63 9.63
N SER A 19 -33.73 -26.58 10.95
CA SER A 19 -33.04 -27.57 11.75
C SER A 19 -33.94 -28.77 12.07
N SER A 20 -33.33 -29.94 12.16
CA SER A 20 -33.69 -31.08 13.01
C SER A 20 -34.80 -32.06 12.57
N ARG A 21 -34.46 -33.34 12.83
CA ARG A 21 -35.29 -34.56 12.98
C ARG A 21 -35.48 -35.47 11.76
N SER A 22 -34.70 -36.58 11.83
CA SER A 22 -35.08 -37.97 11.55
C SER A 22 -35.98 -38.29 10.34
N ALA A 23 -35.40 -38.91 9.31
CA ALA A 23 -36.04 -40.04 8.62
C ALA A 23 -35.02 -40.86 7.82
N SER A 24 -35.06 -42.15 8.10
CA SER A 24 -34.56 -43.36 7.41
C SER A 24 -33.94 -43.29 6.01
N ALA A 25 -32.87 -44.09 5.86
CA ALA A 25 -32.33 -44.59 4.61
C ALA A 25 -33.39 -45.33 3.76
N SER A 26 -33.58 -44.89 2.51
CA SER A 26 -34.06 -45.68 1.36
C SER A 26 -34.28 -44.74 0.18
N CYS A 27 -33.24 -44.42 -0.59
CA CYS A 27 -33.38 -44.08 -2.02
C CYS A 27 -32.01 -44.04 -2.68
N CYS A 28 -31.49 -45.20 -3.06
CA CYS A 28 -30.31 -45.30 -3.91
C CYS A 28 -30.47 -46.52 -4.82
N SER A 29 -31.18 -46.33 -5.94
CA SER A 29 -31.01 -47.07 -7.19
C SER A 29 -32.10 -46.61 -8.16
N ASP A 30 -31.70 -45.89 -9.20
CA ASP A 30 -32.37 -45.75 -10.52
C ASP A 30 -32.28 -44.33 -11.05
N MET A 31 -31.06 -43.93 -11.39
CA MET A 31 -30.84 -42.85 -12.35
C MET A 31 -29.69 -43.20 -13.29
N LYS A 32 -29.82 -44.37 -13.93
CA LYS A 32 -29.11 -44.71 -15.17
C LYS A 32 -30.17 -45.09 -16.19
N THR A 33 -30.52 -44.15 -17.09
CA THR A 33 -30.98 -44.32 -18.48
C THR A 33 -32.02 -43.26 -18.89
N SER A 34 -31.55 -42.13 -19.43
CA SER A 34 -32.20 -41.40 -20.55
C SER A 34 -31.46 -40.10 -20.82
N ILE A 35 -30.35 -40.19 -21.55
CA ILE A 35 -29.80 -39.06 -22.31
C ILE A 35 -29.53 -39.59 -23.70
N HIS A 36 -30.51 -39.51 -24.58
CA HIS A 36 -30.30 -39.38 -26.01
C HIS A 36 -31.54 -38.78 -26.67
N ARG A 37 -31.30 -37.75 -27.49
CA ARG A 37 -32.23 -37.04 -28.39
C ARG A 37 -33.07 -35.95 -27.72
N PHE A 38 -32.53 -34.72 -27.69
CA PHE A 38 -33.18 -33.54 -28.28
C PHE A 38 -32.17 -32.37 -28.39
N GLY A 39 -31.86 -31.98 -29.64
CA GLY A 39 -31.61 -30.59 -30.07
C GLY A 39 -30.27 -29.92 -29.77
N ALA A 40 -29.23 -30.20 -30.57
CA ALA A 40 -27.92 -29.53 -30.55
C ALA A 40 -27.87 -28.13 -31.19
N LEU A 41 -28.95 -27.33 -31.14
CA LEU A 41 -29.01 -26.00 -31.78
C LEU A 41 -29.30 -24.83 -30.85
N SER A 42 -29.41 -25.05 -29.54
CA SER A 42 -29.57 -23.99 -28.52
C SER A 42 -28.38 -23.86 -27.56
N ALA A 43 -27.35 -24.70 -27.68
CA ALA A 43 -26.18 -24.65 -26.79
C ALA A 43 -25.08 -23.69 -27.28
N LEU A 44 -24.90 -23.51 -28.60
CA LEU A 44 -23.86 -22.61 -29.13
C LEU A 44 -24.22 -21.13 -29.02
N ALA A 45 -25.52 -20.78 -29.05
CA ALA A 45 -25.96 -19.40 -28.83
C ALA A 45 -25.92 -18.98 -27.34
N LEU A 46 -25.99 -19.93 -26.41
CA LEU A 46 -25.87 -19.68 -24.97
C LEU A 46 -24.41 -19.63 -24.50
N ILE A 47 -23.50 -20.36 -25.16
CA ILE A 47 -22.05 -20.26 -24.92
C ILE A 47 -21.50 -18.95 -25.51
N ALA A 48 -22.07 -18.43 -26.59
CA ALA A 48 -21.70 -17.13 -27.15
C ALA A 48 -22.32 -15.92 -26.39
N LEU A 49 -23.41 -16.11 -25.63
CA LEU A 49 -23.99 -15.03 -24.80
C LEU A 49 -23.38 -14.94 -23.39
N PHE A 50 -22.71 -15.99 -22.92
CA PHE A 50 -21.91 -15.94 -21.68
C PHE A 50 -20.47 -15.46 -21.91
N ALA A 51 -19.99 -15.46 -23.16
CA ALA A 51 -18.64 -14.98 -23.51
C ALA A 51 -18.54 -13.47 -23.78
N VAL A 52 -19.61 -12.70 -23.53
CA VAL A 52 -19.62 -11.22 -23.69
C VAL A 52 -19.86 -10.49 -22.35
N THR A 53 -19.87 -11.20 -21.21
CA THR A 53 -19.94 -10.58 -19.87
C THR A 53 -18.72 -10.80 -18.98
N SER A 54 -17.68 -11.47 -19.49
CA SER A 54 -16.37 -11.59 -18.82
C SER A 54 -15.31 -10.79 -19.59
N GLY A 55 -15.51 -9.47 -19.68
CA GLY A 55 -14.58 -8.52 -20.30
C GLY A 55 -13.83 -7.66 -19.27
N LEU A 56 -13.73 -8.13 -18.02
CA LEU A 56 -12.94 -7.54 -16.95
C LEU A 56 -12.05 -8.65 -16.39
N GLU A 57 -11.10 -9.15 -17.20
CA GLU A 57 -9.93 -9.78 -16.61
C GLU A 57 -9.19 -8.67 -15.87
N ALA A 58 -9.18 -8.74 -14.54
CA ALA A 58 -8.41 -7.86 -13.69
C ALA A 58 -6.96 -7.79 -14.20
N GLN A 59 -6.33 -6.62 -14.07
CA GLN A 59 -4.91 -6.43 -14.35
C GLN A 59 -4.10 -7.39 -13.47
N ALA A 60 -3.85 -8.61 -13.96
CA ALA A 60 -3.14 -9.61 -13.22
C ALA A 60 -1.67 -9.19 -13.17
N LEU A 61 -1.15 -8.93 -11.97
CA LEU A 61 0.28 -8.75 -11.76
C LEU A 61 1.00 -10.03 -12.20
N THR A 62 1.98 -9.89 -13.09
CA THR A 62 2.81 -11.00 -13.58
C THR A 62 4.20 -10.91 -12.96
N LEU A 63 4.78 -12.09 -12.68
CA LEU A 63 6.15 -12.22 -12.19
C LEU A 63 6.96 -13.00 -13.24
N THR A 64 7.86 -12.34 -13.94
CA THR A 64 8.73 -12.94 -14.96
C THR A 64 10.13 -13.16 -14.37
N PRO A 65 10.66 -14.41 -14.38
CA PRO A 65 12.00 -14.64 -13.84
C PRO A 65 13.04 -13.92 -14.70
N GLU A 66 13.83 -13.03 -14.09
CA GLU A 66 14.92 -12.34 -14.77
C GLU A 66 16.22 -13.14 -14.64
N ARG A 67 16.62 -13.46 -13.40
CA ARG A 67 17.93 -14.07 -13.11
C ARG A 67 18.02 -14.67 -11.72
N THR A 68 19.09 -15.43 -11.51
CA THR A 68 19.51 -15.93 -10.19
C THR A 68 20.96 -15.52 -9.94
N LEU A 69 21.22 -14.94 -8.76
CA LEU A 69 22.55 -14.64 -8.23
C LEU A 69 22.86 -15.64 -7.10
N GLU A 70 24.13 -15.81 -6.76
CA GLU A 70 24.56 -16.78 -5.74
C GLU A 70 25.58 -16.18 -4.76
N ARG A 71 25.49 -16.62 -3.50
CA ARG A 71 26.40 -16.37 -2.39
C ARG A 71 26.71 -17.69 -1.69
N GLU A 72 27.81 -17.72 -0.95
CA GLU A 72 28.28 -18.93 -0.26
C GLU A 72 27.50 -19.28 1.02
N SER A 73 26.62 -18.38 1.49
CA SER A 73 25.93 -18.48 2.77
C SER A 73 24.50 -17.95 2.67
N ALA A 74 23.63 -18.43 3.56
CA ALA A 74 22.21 -18.09 3.64
C ALA A 74 21.99 -16.57 3.57
N ILE A 75 21.02 -16.12 2.78
CA ILE A 75 20.71 -14.70 2.66
C ILE A 75 19.90 -14.26 3.88
N THR A 76 20.34 -13.22 4.57
CA THR A 76 19.65 -12.70 5.77
C THR A 76 19.10 -11.30 5.57
N SER A 77 19.62 -10.54 4.60
CA SER A 77 19.19 -9.17 4.29
C SER A 77 19.18 -8.92 2.79
N LEU A 78 18.13 -8.25 2.32
CA LEU A 78 17.97 -7.73 0.97
C LEU A 78 17.39 -6.33 1.08
N ASP A 79 18.03 -5.35 0.44
CA ASP A 79 17.54 -3.97 0.41
C ASP A 79 17.91 -3.32 -0.92
N PHE A 80 16.97 -2.58 -1.51
CA PHE A 80 17.21 -1.82 -2.73
C PHE A 80 17.58 -0.38 -2.39
N SER A 81 18.44 0.24 -3.21
CA SER A 81 18.61 1.70 -3.18
C SER A 81 17.28 2.39 -3.53
N SER A 82 17.10 3.64 -3.10
CA SER A 82 15.84 4.40 -3.25
C SER A 82 15.45 4.63 -4.72
N ASP A 83 16.44 4.65 -5.62
CA ASP A 83 16.27 4.72 -7.06
C ASP A 83 16.08 3.35 -7.73
N GLY A 84 16.16 2.25 -6.97
CA GLY A 84 16.03 0.87 -7.46
C GLY A 84 17.22 0.35 -8.26
N THR A 85 18.28 1.14 -8.46
CA THR A 85 19.40 0.78 -9.35
C THR A 85 20.37 -0.20 -8.70
N LEU A 86 20.48 -0.22 -7.37
CA LEU A 86 21.35 -1.10 -6.61
C LEU A 86 20.55 -2.04 -5.72
N LEU A 87 21.08 -3.25 -5.56
CA LEU A 87 20.62 -4.25 -4.61
C LEU A 87 21.74 -4.58 -3.62
N LEU A 88 21.51 -4.33 -2.35
CA LEU A 88 22.34 -4.80 -1.25
C LEU A 88 21.88 -6.19 -0.83
N VAL A 89 22.83 -7.11 -0.80
CA VAL A 89 22.66 -8.48 -0.34
C VAL A 89 23.56 -8.70 0.85
N GLY A 90 23.00 -9.22 1.95
CA GLY A 90 23.76 -9.61 3.13
C GLY A 90 23.55 -11.09 3.48
N SER A 91 24.65 -11.82 3.71
CA SER A 91 24.63 -13.23 4.07
C SER A 91 24.76 -13.46 5.59
N GLU A 92 24.44 -14.67 6.05
CA GLU A 92 24.56 -15.05 7.45
C GLU A 92 26.01 -15.01 7.95
N SER A 93 26.99 -15.27 7.07
CA SER A 93 28.42 -15.16 7.36
C SER A 93 28.88 -13.75 7.74
N GLY A 94 28.11 -12.71 7.40
CA GLY A 94 28.49 -11.31 7.60
C GLY A 94 28.91 -10.60 6.31
N ASP A 95 29.01 -11.32 5.20
CA ASP A 95 29.44 -10.74 3.92
C ASP A 95 28.32 -9.87 3.35
N LEU A 96 28.70 -8.74 2.76
CA LEU A 96 27.79 -7.89 2.02
C LEU A 96 28.25 -7.79 0.58
N ALA A 97 27.29 -7.74 -0.34
CA ALA A 97 27.56 -7.50 -1.74
C ALA A 97 26.55 -6.49 -2.29
N LEU A 98 27.06 -5.55 -3.08
CA LEU A 98 26.26 -4.62 -3.85
C LEU A 98 26.24 -5.08 -5.30
N TYR A 99 25.03 -5.22 -5.83
CA TYR A 99 24.78 -5.55 -7.22
C TYR A 99 24.10 -4.38 -7.91
N GLU A 100 24.40 -4.18 -9.19
CA GLU A 100 23.54 -3.38 -10.05
C GLU A 100 22.29 -4.21 -10.34
N SER A 101 21.11 -3.72 -9.95
CA SER A 101 19.86 -4.48 -10.00
C SER A 101 19.49 -4.88 -11.43
N GLY A 102 19.82 -4.04 -12.41
CA GLY A 102 19.48 -4.23 -13.83
C GLY A 102 20.38 -5.20 -14.58
N SER A 103 21.69 -5.19 -14.31
CA SER A 103 22.66 -6.05 -14.98
C SER A 103 23.07 -7.26 -14.15
N GLY A 104 22.76 -7.27 -12.84
CA GLY A 104 23.19 -8.28 -11.89
C GLY A 104 24.71 -8.30 -11.67
N GLU A 105 25.43 -7.29 -12.18
CA GLU A 105 26.88 -7.19 -12.00
C GLU A 105 27.21 -6.80 -10.57
N VAL A 106 28.28 -7.39 -10.05
CA VAL A 106 28.79 -7.05 -8.72
C VAL A 106 29.48 -5.69 -8.80
N VAL A 107 28.89 -4.69 -8.15
CA VAL A 107 29.47 -3.36 -8.02
C VAL A 107 30.56 -3.37 -6.94
N ARG A 108 30.30 -4.07 -5.83
CA ARG A 108 31.24 -4.15 -4.71
C ARG A 108 30.99 -5.37 -3.84
N GLU A 109 32.05 -6.05 -3.45
CA GLU A 109 32.03 -7.01 -2.34
C GLU A 109 32.63 -6.37 -1.09
N ILE A 110 32.00 -6.60 0.05
CA ILE A 110 32.43 -6.11 1.35
C ILE A 110 32.61 -7.35 2.23
N GLU A 111 33.87 -7.68 2.48
CA GLU A 111 34.25 -8.79 3.35
C GLU A 111 33.72 -8.60 4.78
N PRO A 112 33.45 -9.70 5.50
CA PRO A 112 32.78 -9.66 6.79
C PRO A 112 33.69 -8.99 7.83
N ALA A 113 33.34 -7.77 8.21
CA ALA A 113 34.07 -7.02 9.23
C ALA A 113 33.67 -7.42 10.67
N ALA A 114 32.59 -8.18 10.84
CA ALA A 114 32.11 -8.73 12.12
C ALA A 114 31.24 -9.97 11.87
N GLY A 115 30.92 -10.72 12.94
CA GLY A 115 30.25 -12.04 12.87
C GLY A 115 28.82 -12.04 12.29
N SER A 116 28.01 -13.03 12.65
CA SER A 116 26.73 -13.31 11.97
C SER A 116 25.84 -12.08 11.76
N LEU A 117 25.43 -11.84 10.51
CA LEU A 117 24.60 -10.68 10.15
C LEU A 117 23.18 -10.81 10.70
N ARG A 118 22.60 -9.68 11.11
CA ARG A 118 21.18 -9.59 11.50
C ARG A 118 20.39 -8.64 10.62
N PHE A 119 21.05 -7.60 10.12
CA PHE A 119 20.43 -6.61 9.26
C PHE A 119 21.51 -5.95 8.42
N ALA A 120 21.19 -5.65 7.17
CA ALA A 120 21.92 -4.69 6.36
C ALA A 120 20.93 -3.87 5.54
N GLY A 121 21.25 -2.60 5.32
CA GLY A 121 20.42 -1.70 4.51
C GLY A 121 21.17 -0.45 4.07
N PHE A 122 20.63 0.23 3.07
CA PHE A 122 21.06 1.56 2.67
C PHE A 122 20.65 2.59 3.72
N THR A 123 21.42 3.67 3.83
CA THR A 123 21.15 4.82 4.72
C THR A 123 20.68 6.03 3.91
N THR A 124 20.36 7.14 4.57
CA THR A 124 19.82 8.35 3.92
C THR A 124 20.61 8.78 2.69
N GLY A 125 19.91 8.91 1.56
CA GLY A 125 20.48 9.34 0.28
C GLY A 125 21.34 8.29 -0.42
N ASP A 126 21.32 7.03 0.03
CA ASP A 126 22.01 5.88 -0.56
C ASP A 126 23.53 6.04 -0.74
N THR A 127 24.13 6.97 0.00
CA THR A 127 25.58 7.22 -0.02
C THR A 127 26.35 6.30 0.92
N ALA A 128 25.65 5.63 1.83
CA ALA A 128 26.23 4.76 2.83
C ALA A 128 25.33 3.57 3.17
N LEU A 129 25.94 2.53 3.71
CA LEU A 129 25.29 1.30 4.16
C LEU A 129 25.45 1.16 5.68
N VAL A 130 24.50 0.48 6.30
CA VAL A 130 24.60 0.02 7.69
C VAL A 130 24.46 -1.49 7.75
N SER A 131 25.26 -2.14 8.58
CA SER A 131 25.08 -3.53 8.99
C SER A 131 25.00 -3.64 10.50
N VAL A 132 24.19 -4.59 10.97
CA VAL A 132 24.06 -4.93 12.39
C VAL A 132 24.33 -6.42 12.54
N HIS A 133 25.24 -6.76 13.46
CA HIS A 133 25.74 -8.12 13.66
C HIS A 133 25.28 -8.67 15.01
N GLN A 134 25.19 -10.00 15.12
CA GLN A 134 24.73 -10.71 16.30
C GLN A 134 25.59 -10.45 17.56
N ASP A 135 26.86 -10.08 17.37
CA ASP A 135 27.77 -9.70 18.47
C ASP A 135 27.52 -8.29 19.02
N GLY A 136 26.55 -7.56 18.43
CA GLY A 136 26.18 -6.21 18.83
C GLY A 136 26.91 -5.11 18.07
N SER A 137 27.80 -5.45 17.14
CA SER A 137 28.46 -4.48 16.27
C SER A 137 27.48 -3.88 15.27
N ILE A 138 27.54 -2.56 15.12
CA ILE A 138 26.87 -1.84 14.05
C ILE A 138 27.98 -1.19 13.21
N LEU A 139 28.09 -1.58 11.96
CA LEU A 139 29.10 -1.04 11.04
C LEU A 139 28.43 -0.14 10.02
N HIS A 140 29.10 0.96 9.70
CA HIS A 140 28.61 1.94 8.74
C HIS A 140 29.68 2.22 7.70
N PHE A 141 29.33 2.02 6.43
CA PHE A 141 30.23 2.01 5.28
C PHE A 141 29.81 3.10 4.30
N GLY A 142 30.76 3.75 3.61
CA GLY A 142 30.43 4.48 2.38
C GLY A 142 30.12 3.50 1.26
N VAL A 143 29.14 3.79 0.40
CA VAL A 143 28.84 2.97 -0.79
C VAL A 143 30.00 3.06 -1.78
N GLU A 144 30.43 4.29 -2.09
CA GLU A 144 31.60 4.59 -2.90
C GLU A 144 32.78 4.94 -1.98
N GLY A 145 33.81 4.10 -1.97
CA GLY A 145 35.07 4.39 -1.29
C GLY A 145 35.55 3.29 -0.35
N ASP A 146 36.87 3.29 -0.14
CA ASP A 146 37.60 2.27 0.62
C ASP A 146 37.91 2.71 2.06
N GLU A 147 37.15 3.69 2.57
CA GLU A 147 37.28 4.12 3.95
C GLU A 147 36.89 2.99 4.90
N PRO A 148 37.66 2.79 6.00
CA PRO A 148 37.31 1.77 6.98
C PRO A 148 35.94 2.07 7.61
N PRO A 149 35.12 1.04 7.87
CA PRO A 149 33.80 1.24 8.45
C PRO A 149 33.90 1.91 9.81
N SER A 150 33.03 2.89 10.04
CA SER A 150 32.82 3.39 11.40
C SER A 150 32.00 2.38 12.19
N ARG A 151 32.32 2.19 13.47
CA ARG A 151 31.73 1.17 14.33
C ARG A 151 30.99 1.80 15.51
N LEU A 152 29.75 1.39 15.69
CA LEU A 152 28.96 1.57 16.89
C LEU A 152 28.73 0.20 17.53
N THR A 153 28.31 0.20 18.79
CA THR A 153 28.04 -1.05 19.52
C THR A 153 26.76 -0.89 20.32
N THR A 154 25.95 -1.93 20.30
CA THR A 154 24.78 -2.08 21.17
C THR A 154 25.21 -2.51 22.57
N GLY A 155 24.36 -2.26 23.58
CA GLY A 155 24.62 -2.69 24.95
C GLY A 155 24.45 -4.19 25.18
N ASP A 156 23.69 -4.88 24.32
CA ASP A 156 23.46 -6.33 24.36
C ASP A 156 23.10 -6.86 22.96
N ARG A 157 23.05 -8.19 22.79
CA ARG A 157 22.87 -8.85 21.50
C ARG A 157 21.58 -8.41 20.79
N PRO A 158 21.64 -7.97 19.53
CA PRO A 158 20.48 -7.54 18.77
C PRO A 158 19.61 -8.73 18.36
N THR A 159 18.30 -8.52 18.43
CA THR A 159 17.25 -9.51 18.14
C THR A 159 16.40 -9.11 16.93
N ARG A 160 16.11 -7.81 16.80
CA ARG A 160 15.42 -7.19 15.65
C ARG A 160 15.98 -5.80 15.41
N VAL A 161 15.92 -5.38 14.15
CA VAL A 161 16.43 -4.10 13.69
C VAL A 161 15.39 -3.48 12.78
N ALA A 162 15.19 -2.18 12.93
CA ALA A 162 14.32 -1.38 12.06
C ALA A 162 15.06 -0.11 11.66
N LEU A 163 14.90 0.27 10.40
CA LEU A 163 15.36 1.53 9.86
C LEU A 163 14.13 2.41 9.61
N ASP A 164 14.20 3.71 9.88
CA ASP A 164 13.10 4.61 9.59
C ASP A 164 12.95 4.86 8.08
N ALA A 165 11.78 5.38 7.67
CA ALA A 165 11.50 5.65 6.26
C ALA A 165 12.49 6.65 5.64
N GLY A 166 13.05 7.57 6.44
CA GLY A 166 14.10 8.50 6.02
C GLY A 166 15.52 7.89 5.99
N ARG A 167 15.67 6.62 6.37
CA ARG A 167 16.94 5.87 6.44
C ARG A 167 18.02 6.52 7.33
N ARG A 168 17.60 7.34 8.29
CA ARG A 168 18.42 8.13 9.21
C ARG A 168 18.54 7.50 10.59
N TYR A 169 17.43 6.96 11.10
CA TYR A 169 17.35 6.42 12.45
C TYR A 169 17.28 4.91 12.42
N LEU A 170 18.12 4.28 13.22
CA LEU A 170 18.17 2.84 13.40
C LEU A 170 17.66 2.49 14.80
N ALA A 171 16.62 1.69 14.89
CA ALA A 171 16.17 1.08 16.14
C ALA A 171 16.65 -0.37 16.22
N VAL A 172 17.27 -0.72 17.35
CA VAL A 172 17.80 -2.06 17.58
C VAL A 172 17.23 -2.61 18.89
N ALA A 173 16.38 -3.63 18.78
CA ALA A 173 15.86 -4.36 19.92
C ALA A 173 16.90 -5.40 20.39
N THR A 174 17.17 -5.48 21.68
CA THR A 174 18.23 -6.33 22.23
C THR A 174 17.71 -7.41 23.18
N THR A 175 18.54 -8.41 23.50
CA THR A 175 18.18 -9.45 24.48
C THR A 175 17.96 -8.94 25.90
N ALA A 176 18.42 -7.72 26.20
CA ALA A 176 18.16 -7.04 27.47
C ALA A 176 16.75 -6.45 27.58
N SER A 177 15.87 -6.73 26.61
CA SER A 177 14.52 -6.15 26.49
C SER A 177 14.52 -4.62 26.37
N THR A 178 15.53 -4.08 25.70
CA THR A 178 15.62 -2.64 25.40
C THR A 178 15.59 -2.40 23.90
N ILE A 179 15.10 -1.23 23.49
CA ILE A 179 15.27 -0.74 22.11
C ILE A 179 16.24 0.42 22.14
N GLU A 180 17.39 0.27 21.49
CA GLU A 180 18.39 1.31 21.34
C GLU A 180 18.19 2.06 20.02
N ILE A 181 18.15 3.40 20.07
CA ILE A 181 17.94 4.26 18.90
C ILE A 181 19.25 4.97 18.56
N PHE A 182 19.69 4.84 17.31
CA PHE A 182 20.89 5.46 16.78
C PHE A 182 20.54 6.44 15.66
N ASP A 183 21.20 7.59 15.65
CA ASP A 183 21.25 8.52 14.52
C ASP A 183 22.47 8.15 13.68
N LEU A 184 22.24 7.67 12.45
CA LEU A 184 23.30 7.15 11.57
C LEU A 184 24.21 8.25 11.02
N PRO A 185 23.71 9.42 10.57
CA PRO A 185 24.58 10.53 10.15
C PRO A 185 25.53 11.01 11.24
N THR A 186 25.03 11.18 12.47
CA THR A 186 25.87 11.63 13.60
C THR A 186 26.67 10.50 14.24
N ARG A 187 26.32 9.24 13.92
CA ARG A 187 26.92 8.02 14.44
C ARG A 187 26.85 7.98 15.97
N GLN A 188 25.68 8.27 16.52
CA GLN A 188 25.47 8.32 17.96
C GLN A 188 24.22 7.58 18.37
N ARG A 189 24.28 6.95 19.55
CA ARG A 189 23.10 6.45 20.23
C ARG A 189 22.39 7.63 20.90
N ILE A 190 21.16 7.91 20.48
CA ILE A 190 20.38 9.06 20.93
C ILE A 190 19.33 8.71 21.99
N GLY A 191 18.99 7.42 22.12
CA GLY A 191 17.98 7.00 23.08
C GLY A 191 18.02 5.50 23.38
N VAL A 192 17.48 5.14 24.54
CA VAL A 192 17.23 3.76 24.94
C VAL A 192 15.84 3.68 25.55
N ILE A 193 15.00 2.83 25.00
CA ILE A 193 13.65 2.53 25.51
C ILE A 193 13.75 1.26 26.35
N ASP A 194 13.34 1.32 27.61
CA ASP A 194 13.10 0.12 28.42
C ASP A 194 11.75 -0.48 27.99
N ALA A 195 11.79 -1.65 27.36
CA ALA A 195 10.64 -2.31 26.75
C ALA A 195 10.44 -3.71 27.37
N ARG A 196 10.79 -3.87 28.65
CA ARG A 196 10.57 -5.13 29.40
C ARG A 196 9.12 -5.58 29.33
N GLY A 197 8.93 -6.83 28.91
CA GLY A 197 7.62 -7.46 28.71
C GLY A 197 6.91 -7.06 27.41
N ASP A 198 7.32 -5.98 26.75
CA ASP A 198 6.76 -5.54 25.47
C ASP A 198 7.47 -6.21 24.26
N LEU A 199 8.66 -6.80 24.47
CA LEU A 199 9.45 -7.48 23.43
C LEU A 199 9.47 -9.01 23.54
N ASP A 200 8.67 -9.59 24.44
CA ASP A 200 8.56 -11.04 24.58
C ASP A 200 7.99 -11.64 23.29
N ASP A 201 8.68 -12.63 22.70
CA ASP A 201 8.34 -13.22 21.40
C ASP A 201 8.25 -12.16 20.25
N LEU A 202 9.14 -11.15 20.24
CA LEU A 202 9.17 -10.09 19.23
C LEU A 202 9.31 -10.63 17.80
N LEU A 203 8.35 -10.31 16.94
CA LEU A 203 8.37 -10.69 15.52
C LEU A 203 8.76 -9.56 14.60
N HIS A 204 8.30 -8.35 14.87
CA HIS A 204 8.51 -7.20 14.01
C HIS A 204 8.81 -5.95 14.82
N LEU A 205 9.70 -5.12 14.27
CA LEU A 205 10.01 -3.77 14.72
C LEU A 205 9.97 -2.87 13.48
N GLY A 206 9.32 -1.71 13.55
CA GLY A 206 9.24 -0.80 12.41
C GLY A 206 8.86 0.62 12.82
N PHE A 207 9.20 1.59 11.97
CA PHE A 207 8.81 3.00 12.13
C PHE A 207 7.61 3.34 11.25
N ASP A 208 6.84 4.36 11.63
CA ASP A 208 5.91 5.02 10.71
C ASP A 208 6.66 5.85 9.66
N ARG A 209 5.94 6.27 8.62
CA ARG A 209 6.45 7.12 7.53
C ARG A 209 7.22 8.35 8.00
N LEU A 210 6.76 8.95 9.09
CA LEU A 210 7.28 10.22 9.60
C LEU A 210 8.35 10.03 10.68
N GLY A 211 8.68 8.79 11.06
CA GLY A 211 9.59 8.48 12.16
C GLY A 211 9.10 8.98 13.52
N ARG A 212 7.79 9.24 13.68
CA ARG A 212 7.15 9.72 14.91
C ARG A 212 6.63 8.59 15.78
N GLN A 213 6.50 7.38 15.23
CA GLN A 213 6.09 6.18 15.97
C GLN A 213 7.01 5.02 15.62
N LEU A 214 7.43 4.29 16.66
CA LEU A 214 8.14 3.02 16.56
C LEU A 214 7.22 1.93 17.12
N GLN A 215 7.01 0.84 16.40
CA GLN A 215 6.11 -0.24 16.81
C GLN A 215 6.83 -1.56 16.91
N ALA A 216 6.53 -2.30 17.97
CA ALA A 216 6.89 -3.70 18.15
C ALA A 216 5.64 -4.55 18.03
N VAL A 217 5.70 -5.64 17.27
CA VAL A 217 4.64 -6.65 17.16
C VAL A 217 5.19 -7.99 17.63
N THR A 218 4.50 -8.63 18.57
CA THR A 218 4.86 -9.93 19.13
C THR A 218 4.07 -11.07 18.50
N GLN A 219 4.56 -12.30 18.63
CA GLN A 219 3.90 -13.51 18.12
C GLN A 219 2.49 -13.70 18.67
N ARG A 220 2.21 -13.17 19.87
CA ARG A 220 0.89 -13.26 20.52
C ARG A 220 -0.05 -12.12 20.13
N GLY A 221 0.30 -11.35 19.10
CA GLY A 221 -0.47 -10.21 18.61
C GLY A 221 -0.38 -8.96 19.51
N GLY A 222 0.51 -8.93 20.51
CA GLY A 222 0.74 -7.73 21.28
C GLY A 222 1.46 -6.69 20.43
N VAL A 223 0.92 -5.47 20.40
CA VAL A 223 1.53 -4.33 19.71
C VAL A 223 1.78 -3.23 20.72
N THR A 224 3.03 -2.82 20.84
CA THR A 224 3.40 -1.66 21.64
C THR A 224 4.00 -0.61 20.71
N ALA A 225 3.51 0.62 20.81
CA ALA A 225 3.98 1.75 20.04
C ALA A 225 4.62 2.78 20.97
N TRP A 226 5.76 3.34 20.57
CA TRP A 226 6.48 4.39 21.27
C TRP A 226 6.66 5.61 20.38
N ASN A 227 6.84 6.77 21.01
CA ASN A 227 7.34 7.95 20.34
C ASN A 227 8.89 7.95 20.47
N PRO A 228 9.64 7.84 19.37
CA PRO A 228 11.09 7.68 19.41
C PRO A 228 11.83 8.95 19.86
N SER A 229 11.21 10.14 19.78
CA SER A 229 11.81 11.39 20.25
C SER A 229 11.67 11.57 21.77
N THR A 230 10.55 11.13 22.35
CA THR A 230 10.27 11.25 23.79
C THR A 230 10.59 9.97 24.57
N LEU A 231 10.80 8.85 23.87
CA LEU A 231 11.03 7.50 24.40
C LEU A 231 9.86 6.97 25.25
N GLN A 232 8.68 7.58 25.13
CA GLN A 232 7.49 7.20 25.89
C GLN A 232 6.58 6.27 25.08
N VAL A 233 5.89 5.39 25.80
CA VAL A 233 4.82 4.54 25.24
C VAL A 233 3.67 5.43 24.78
N LEU A 234 3.28 5.30 23.53
CA LEU A 234 2.10 5.95 22.96
C LEU A 234 0.84 5.11 23.19
N ARG A 235 0.92 3.80 22.88
CA ARG A 235 -0.20 2.89 23.03
C ARG A 235 0.23 1.43 23.11
N ARG A 236 -0.69 0.62 23.64
CA ARG A 236 -0.65 -0.83 23.57
C ARG A 236 -1.95 -1.34 22.98
N VAL A 237 -1.85 -2.16 21.95
CA VAL A 237 -2.97 -2.76 21.22
C VAL A 237 -2.75 -4.27 21.19
N THR A 238 -3.82 -5.04 21.05
CA THR A 238 -3.73 -6.48 20.78
C THR A 238 -4.44 -6.76 19.48
N LEU A 239 -3.70 -7.25 18.50
CA LEU A 239 -4.24 -7.71 17.23
C LEU A 239 -5.11 -8.93 17.50
N ARG A 240 -6.32 -8.89 16.96
CA ARG A 240 -7.27 -9.99 17.05
C ARG A 240 -7.83 -10.22 15.67
N GLY A 241 -7.94 -11.49 15.31
CA GLY A 241 -8.80 -11.86 14.21
C GLY A 241 -10.25 -11.89 14.69
N GLU A 242 -11.17 -11.48 13.82
CA GLU A 242 -12.59 -11.27 14.15
C GLU A 242 -13.48 -12.42 13.67
N GLU A 243 -12.93 -13.44 13.01
CA GLU A 243 -13.76 -14.47 12.37
C GLU A 243 -14.24 -15.56 13.33
N LEU A 244 -13.47 -15.89 14.37
CA LEU A 244 -13.78 -16.97 15.29
C LEU A 244 -13.98 -16.43 16.72
N TYR A 245 -15.17 -16.67 17.28
CA TYR A 245 -15.50 -16.23 18.64
C TYR A 245 -14.60 -16.91 19.69
N GLY A 246 -13.94 -16.10 20.53
CA GLY A 246 -13.05 -16.59 21.58
C GLY A 246 -11.73 -17.18 21.07
N SER A 247 -11.35 -16.86 19.82
CA SER A 247 -10.09 -17.30 19.23
C SER A 247 -8.89 -16.62 19.88
N ARG A 248 -7.73 -17.27 19.73
CA ARG A 248 -6.43 -16.65 19.96
C ARG A 248 -5.79 -16.38 18.61
N SER A 249 -5.11 -15.25 18.52
CA SER A 249 -4.35 -14.86 17.34
C SER A 249 -2.87 -15.17 17.55
N LEU A 250 -2.29 -15.85 16.57
CA LEU A 250 -0.87 -16.05 16.44
C LEU A 250 -0.40 -15.30 15.21
N VAL A 251 0.51 -14.34 15.40
CA VAL A 251 1.14 -13.63 14.28
C VAL A 251 2.31 -14.47 13.80
N HIS A 252 2.45 -14.62 12.48
CA HIS A 252 3.55 -15.37 11.87
C HIS A 252 4.57 -14.44 11.22
N SER A 253 4.09 -13.45 10.47
CA SER A 253 4.92 -12.50 9.76
C SER A 253 4.24 -11.15 9.66
N VAL A 254 5.03 -10.08 9.55
CA VAL A 254 4.55 -8.71 9.42
C VAL A 254 5.41 -8.01 8.37
N GLY A 255 4.75 -7.37 7.42
CA GLY A 255 5.37 -6.44 6.50
C GLY A 255 4.69 -5.09 6.58
N ALA A 256 5.46 -4.03 6.37
CA ALA A 256 4.93 -2.69 6.20
C ALA A 256 4.93 -2.34 4.71
N ASP A 257 3.96 -1.54 4.31
CA ASP A 257 4.01 -0.89 2.99
C ASP A 257 5.14 0.13 2.93
N ARG A 258 5.54 0.54 1.72
CA ARG A 258 6.60 1.55 1.57
C ARG A 258 6.26 2.87 2.23
N SER A 259 4.99 3.25 2.17
CA SER A 259 4.56 4.48 2.79
C SER A 259 4.48 4.36 4.31
N ALA A 260 4.72 3.18 4.89
CA ALA A 260 4.64 2.90 6.33
C ALA A 260 3.36 3.49 6.98
N ASN A 261 2.28 3.49 6.20
CA ASN A 261 0.94 3.89 6.61
C ASN A 261 0.13 2.66 7.02
N VAL A 262 0.52 1.48 6.55
CA VAL A 262 -0.20 0.23 6.74
C VAL A 262 0.78 -0.88 7.10
N ILE A 263 0.39 -1.71 8.06
CA ILE A 263 1.04 -3.02 8.26
C ILE A 263 0.12 -4.13 7.78
N VAL A 264 0.71 -5.08 7.09
CA VAL A 264 0.04 -6.33 6.73
C VAL A 264 0.59 -7.41 7.64
N VAL A 265 -0.31 -8.01 8.40
CA VAL A 265 0.00 -9.01 9.42
C VAL A 265 -0.54 -10.35 8.95
N ALA A 266 0.35 -11.31 8.75
CA ALA A 266 -0.04 -12.70 8.58
C ALA A 266 -0.39 -13.28 9.95
N LEU A 267 -1.66 -13.62 10.12
CA LEU A 267 -2.25 -14.03 11.38
C LEU A 267 -2.98 -15.36 11.22
N GLU A 268 -2.74 -16.26 12.16
CA GLU A 268 -3.51 -17.49 12.34
C GLU A 268 -4.47 -17.31 13.51
N GLU A 269 -5.77 -17.43 13.25
CA GLU A 269 -6.78 -17.56 14.30
C GLU A 269 -6.94 -19.02 14.70
N VAL A 270 -6.80 -19.30 15.99
CA VAL A 270 -6.99 -20.62 16.57
C VAL A 270 -8.16 -20.57 17.55
N ALA A 271 -9.21 -21.35 17.28
CA ALA A 271 -10.39 -21.42 18.12
C ALA A 271 -10.82 -22.87 18.41
N LEU A 272 -11.64 -23.00 19.46
CA LEU A 272 -12.36 -24.24 19.72
C LEU A 272 -13.53 -24.35 18.72
N PRO A 273 -13.88 -25.56 18.27
CA PRO A 273 -15.00 -25.77 17.36
C PRO A 273 -16.32 -25.37 18.02
N SER A 274 -17.22 -24.81 17.21
CA SER A 274 -18.56 -24.42 17.62
C SER A 274 -19.34 -25.65 18.13
N GLY A 275 -19.58 -25.70 19.44
CA GLY A 275 -20.17 -26.86 20.14
C GLY A 275 -19.34 -27.41 21.30
N GLY A 276 -18.10 -26.93 21.46
CA GLY A 276 -17.20 -27.36 22.52
C GLY A 276 -16.62 -28.76 22.27
N LEU A 277 -15.67 -29.16 23.11
CA LEU A 277 -15.01 -30.46 22.99
C LEU A 277 -15.60 -31.47 23.97
N ARG A 278 -15.77 -32.71 23.52
CA ARG A 278 -16.01 -33.84 24.42
C ARG A 278 -14.68 -34.42 24.88
N GLY A 279 -14.12 -33.86 25.95
CA GLY A 279 -12.85 -34.27 26.54
C GLY A 279 -11.71 -33.26 26.32
N PRO A 280 -10.47 -33.61 26.69
CA PRO A 280 -9.32 -32.72 26.51
C PRO A 280 -9.02 -32.50 25.02
N ALA A 281 -8.69 -31.25 24.65
CA ALA A 281 -8.39 -30.85 23.30
C ALA A 281 -7.16 -31.58 22.74
N ARG A 282 -7.29 -32.16 21.54
CA ARG A 282 -6.16 -32.64 20.74
C ARG A 282 -5.79 -31.58 19.69
N PRO A 283 -4.54 -31.54 19.20
CA PRO A 283 -4.10 -30.53 18.23
C PRO A 283 -4.96 -30.43 16.96
N GLY A 284 -5.55 -31.55 16.52
CA GLY A 284 -6.44 -31.61 15.34
C GLY A 284 -7.90 -31.22 15.60
N ASP A 285 -8.28 -30.99 16.87
CA ASP A 285 -9.66 -30.58 17.21
C ASP A 285 -9.85 -29.06 17.11
N LEU A 286 -8.77 -28.29 16.97
CA LEU A 286 -8.79 -26.84 16.88
C LEU A 286 -9.12 -26.38 15.46
N VAL A 287 -9.99 -25.38 15.35
CA VAL A 287 -10.26 -24.69 14.09
C VAL A 287 -9.17 -23.64 13.90
N ARG A 288 -8.49 -23.69 12.76
CA ARG A 288 -7.42 -22.77 12.38
C ARG A 288 -7.83 -22.01 11.11
N ARG A 289 -7.54 -20.72 11.07
CA ARG A 289 -7.72 -19.89 9.87
C ARG A 289 -6.56 -18.95 9.70
N ASP A 290 -5.88 -19.10 8.56
CA ASP A 290 -4.81 -18.22 8.14
C ASP A 290 -5.40 -17.06 7.34
N GLN A 291 -4.99 -15.85 7.69
CA GLN A 291 -5.43 -14.62 7.04
C GLN A 291 -4.32 -13.58 7.04
N LEU A 292 -4.32 -12.73 6.03
CA LEU A 292 -3.63 -11.45 6.08
C LEU A 292 -4.60 -10.42 6.64
N ILE A 293 -4.19 -9.65 7.64
CA ILE A 293 -4.97 -8.51 8.10
C ILE A 293 -4.15 -7.26 7.84
N VAL A 294 -4.76 -6.35 7.10
CA VAL A 294 -4.26 -5.01 6.80
C VAL A 294 -4.68 -4.11 7.95
N TYR A 295 -3.72 -3.47 8.63
CA TYR A 295 -3.96 -2.53 9.73
C TYR A 295 -3.43 -1.15 9.40
N ASP A 296 -4.15 -0.12 9.85
CA ASP A 296 -3.67 1.25 9.84
C ASP A 296 -2.54 1.43 10.86
N TRP A 297 -1.39 1.90 10.39
CA TRP A 297 -0.20 2.06 11.24
C TRP A 297 -0.45 3.07 12.36
N HIS A 298 -1.19 4.15 12.11
CA HIS A 298 -1.32 5.24 13.08
C HIS A 298 -2.24 4.91 14.25
N SER A 299 -3.37 4.27 13.98
CA SER A 299 -4.39 3.90 14.95
C SER A 299 -4.21 2.48 15.49
N GLY A 300 -3.62 1.58 14.70
CA GLY A 300 -3.60 0.14 14.95
C GLY A 300 -4.94 -0.55 14.68
N ALA A 301 -5.88 0.13 14.01
CA ALA A 301 -7.17 -0.45 13.64
C ALA A 301 -7.04 -1.39 12.44
N GLY A 302 -7.75 -2.52 12.48
CA GLY A 302 -7.87 -3.42 11.33
C GLY A 302 -8.70 -2.75 10.23
N ILE A 303 -8.13 -2.68 9.03
CA ILE A 303 -8.80 -2.15 7.83
C ILE A 303 -9.52 -3.30 7.12
N LYS A 304 -8.82 -4.41 6.88
CA LYS A 304 -9.36 -5.52 6.09
C LYS A 304 -8.66 -6.85 6.36
N GLY A 305 -9.44 -7.93 6.47
CA GLY A 305 -8.95 -9.30 6.42
C GLY A 305 -9.00 -9.87 5.00
N VAL A 306 -7.96 -10.59 4.61
CA VAL A 306 -7.84 -11.32 3.34
C VAL A 306 -7.56 -12.78 3.69
N PRO A 307 -8.47 -13.71 3.34
CA PRO A 307 -8.26 -15.12 3.62
C PRO A 307 -7.11 -15.66 2.79
N VAL A 308 -6.29 -16.51 3.42
CA VAL A 308 -5.13 -17.10 2.77
C VAL A 308 -5.38 -18.60 2.62
N PRO A 309 -5.30 -19.15 1.39
CA PRO A 309 -5.75 -20.52 1.16
C PRO A 309 -4.80 -21.60 1.70
N ASP A 310 -3.51 -21.30 1.89
CA ASP A 310 -2.49 -22.33 2.15
C ASP A 310 -1.52 -21.92 3.27
N GLY A 311 -1.44 -22.68 4.36
CA GLY A 311 -0.25 -22.79 5.23
C GLY A 311 0.23 -21.53 5.98
N VAL A 312 1.28 -21.74 6.78
CA VAL A 312 1.92 -20.66 7.55
C VAL A 312 2.75 -19.79 6.62
N ILE A 313 2.48 -18.49 6.63
CA ILE A 313 3.28 -17.49 5.92
C ILE A 313 4.59 -17.27 6.68
N GLU A 314 5.71 -17.56 6.05
CA GLU A 314 7.04 -17.43 6.67
C GLU A 314 7.60 -16.02 6.49
N GLN A 315 7.48 -15.45 5.30
CA GLN A 315 7.92 -14.10 4.97
C GLN A 315 6.82 -13.32 4.26
N LEU A 316 6.76 -12.02 4.56
CA LEU A 316 5.85 -11.09 3.92
C LEU A 316 6.60 -9.83 3.48
N ALA A 317 6.35 -9.39 2.26
CA ALA A 317 6.73 -8.06 1.78
C ALA A 317 5.50 -7.41 1.13
N VAL A 318 5.26 -6.13 1.41
CA VAL A 318 4.15 -5.39 0.80
C VAL A 318 4.66 -4.68 -0.45
N GLY A 319 3.92 -4.80 -1.54
CA GLY A 319 4.28 -4.29 -2.85
C GLY A 319 3.93 -5.27 -3.99
N PRO A 320 3.88 -4.81 -5.25
CA PRO A 320 4.02 -3.41 -5.68
C PRO A 320 2.88 -2.50 -5.21
N GLY A 321 3.21 -1.24 -4.91
CA GLY A 321 2.31 -0.27 -4.30
C GLY A 321 1.77 -0.71 -2.93
N ASN A 322 0.55 -0.28 -2.59
CA ASN A 322 -0.10 -0.58 -1.31
C ASN A 322 -1.19 -1.67 -1.43
N ASP A 323 -1.17 -2.42 -2.53
CA ASP A 323 -2.30 -3.27 -2.96
C ASP A 323 -1.98 -4.72 -3.13
N HIS A 324 -0.69 -5.03 -3.15
CA HIS A 324 -0.21 -6.39 -3.25
C HIS A 324 0.65 -6.70 -2.04
N ALA A 325 0.63 -7.96 -1.64
CA ALA A 325 1.62 -8.52 -0.76
C ALA A 325 2.24 -9.75 -1.41
N MET A 326 3.56 -9.85 -1.33
CA MET A 326 4.33 -11.05 -1.62
C MET A 326 4.39 -11.86 -0.34
N VAL A 327 3.81 -13.06 -0.38
CA VAL A 327 3.80 -13.99 0.75
C VAL A 327 4.56 -15.25 0.38
N SER A 328 5.45 -15.71 1.27
CA SER A 328 6.18 -16.96 1.08
C SER A 328 5.60 -18.11 1.88
N TYR A 329 5.60 -19.29 1.26
CA TYR A 329 5.35 -20.59 1.86
C TYR A 329 6.52 -21.50 1.51
N ARG A 330 7.52 -21.59 2.40
CA ARG A 330 8.79 -22.26 2.11
C ARG A 330 9.46 -21.68 0.87
N ASP A 331 9.45 -22.38 -0.26
CA ASP A 331 10.04 -22.00 -1.54
C ASP A 331 9.04 -21.28 -2.47
N ARG A 332 7.75 -21.30 -2.16
CA ARG A 332 6.72 -20.69 -3.00
C ARG A 332 6.52 -19.23 -2.61
N VAL A 333 6.50 -18.32 -3.59
CA VAL A 333 6.08 -16.93 -3.38
C VAL A 333 4.79 -16.69 -4.14
N SER A 334 3.76 -16.21 -3.46
CA SER A 334 2.46 -15.87 -4.05
C SER A 334 2.21 -14.38 -3.94
N VAL A 335 1.62 -13.81 -5.00
CA VAL A 335 1.08 -12.45 -5.00
C VAL A 335 -0.34 -12.51 -4.43
N MET A 336 -0.62 -11.69 -3.42
CA MET A 336 -1.95 -11.54 -2.84
C MET A 336 -2.46 -10.12 -3.12
N ASP A 337 -3.61 -10.00 -3.78
CA ASP A 337 -4.31 -8.73 -3.93
C ASP A 337 -5.01 -8.39 -2.61
N LEU A 338 -4.50 -7.38 -1.91
CA LEU A 338 -5.02 -6.91 -0.63
C LEU A 338 -6.36 -6.17 -0.78
N ARG A 339 -6.71 -5.73 -2.00
CA ARG A 339 -7.99 -5.08 -2.34
C ARG A 339 -9.08 -6.10 -2.60
N ALA A 340 -8.86 -7.05 -3.49
CA ALA A 340 -9.87 -8.05 -3.87
C ALA A 340 -9.92 -9.20 -2.86
N GLY A 341 -8.80 -9.45 -2.18
CA GLY A 341 -8.62 -10.65 -1.37
C GLY A 341 -8.38 -11.90 -2.23
N GLU A 342 -7.91 -11.71 -3.46
CA GLU A 342 -7.66 -12.78 -4.42
C GLU A 342 -6.17 -13.07 -4.53
N ARG A 343 -5.85 -14.33 -4.85
CA ARG A 343 -4.48 -14.76 -5.11
C ARG A 343 -4.17 -14.56 -6.59
N GLY A 344 -3.11 -13.80 -6.86
CA GLY A 344 -2.58 -13.54 -8.19
C GLY A 344 -1.51 -14.54 -8.61
N ALA A 345 -0.49 -14.04 -9.30
CA ALA A 345 0.63 -14.84 -9.77
C ALA A 345 1.35 -15.57 -8.62
N GLN A 346 2.00 -16.67 -8.99
CA GLN A 346 2.80 -17.46 -8.07
C GLN A 346 4.09 -17.89 -8.77
N VAL A 347 5.20 -17.80 -8.05
CA VAL A 347 6.51 -18.28 -8.48
C VAL A 347 7.08 -19.24 -7.46
N THR A 348 8.03 -20.05 -7.91
CA THR A 348 8.83 -20.92 -7.05
C THR A 348 10.23 -20.33 -7.00
N ALA A 349 10.65 -19.92 -5.80
CA ALA A 349 12.01 -19.52 -5.50
C ALA A 349 12.95 -20.72 -5.63
N PRO A 350 14.25 -20.49 -5.86
CA PRO A 350 15.19 -21.59 -6.13
C PRO A 350 15.51 -22.44 -4.89
N GLY A 351 15.11 -21.99 -3.70
CA GLY A 351 15.20 -22.71 -2.43
C GLY A 351 14.28 -22.10 -1.35
N PRO A 352 14.34 -22.58 -0.10
CA PRO A 352 13.54 -22.05 1.01
C PRO A 352 13.79 -20.55 1.23
N VAL A 353 12.72 -19.75 1.23
CA VAL A 353 12.78 -18.28 1.28
C VAL A 353 13.13 -17.80 2.69
N THR A 354 14.15 -16.95 2.80
CA THR A 354 14.54 -16.29 4.05
C THR A 354 14.21 -14.80 4.05
N ARG A 355 14.22 -14.16 2.87
CA ARG A 355 13.95 -12.73 2.70
C ARG A 355 13.23 -12.45 1.38
N LEU A 356 12.36 -11.43 1.43
CA LEU A 356 11.68 -10.84 0.28
C LEU A 356 11.96 -9.33 0.30
N ALA A 357 12.23 -8.75 -0.86
CA ALA A 357 12.34 -7.30 -1.05
C ALA A 357 11.72 -6.89 -2.39
N VAL A 358 10.91 -5.84 -2.37
CA VAL A 358 10.28 -5.25 -3.56
C VAL A 358 11.01 -3.94 -3.88
N SER A 359 11.46 -3.74 -5.12
CA SER A 359 12.23 -2.55 -5.53
C SER A 359 11.37 -1.28 -5.57
N PRO A 360 11.89 -0.09 -5.16
CA PRO A 360 11.17 1.17 -5.07
C PRO A 360 10.32 1.60 -6.26
N ASP A 361 10.74 1.22 -7.46
CA ASP A 361 10.06 1.46 -8.74
C ASP A 361 8.91 0.48 -9.02
N ASP A 362 8.63 -0.46 -8.10
CA ASP A 362 7.63 -1.53 -8.23
C ASP A 362 7.88 -2.49 -9.40
N GLY A 363 9.07 -2.43 -10.00
CA GLY A 363 9.43 -3.23 -11.17
C GLY A 363 10.08 -4.57 -10.85
N ARG A 364 10.59 -4.80 -9.64
CA ARG A 364 11.32 -6.03 -9.28
C ARG A 364 11.02 -6.59 -7.91
N LEU A 365 11.07 -7.92 -7.84
CA LEU A 365 11.07 -8.71 -6.62
C LEU A 365 12.40 -9.44 -6.48
N ALA A 366 13.07 -9.25 -5.35
CA ALA A 366 14.22 -10.03 -4.92
C ALA A 366 13.81 -11.04 -3.84
N VAL A 367 14.26 -12.29 -4.00
CA VAL A 367 14.00 -13.38 -3.06
C VAL A 367 15.31 -14.03 -2.67
N GLY A 368 15.65 -13.99 -1.38
CA GLY A 368 16.84 -14.63 -0.83
C GLY A 368 16.49 -15.98 -0.21
N THR A 369 17.40 -16.94 -0.31
CA THR A 369 17.19 -18.31 0.20
C THR A 369 18.17 -18.71 1.29
N THR A 370 17.87 -19.81 1.98
CA THR A 370 18.77 -20.46 2.95
C THR A 370 20.06 -20.97 2.32
N ASP A 371 20.05 -21.22 1.02
CA ASP A 371 21.18 -21.84 0.31
C ASP A 371 22.07 -20.79 -0.38
N GLY A 372 21.84 -19.51 -0.08
CA GLY A 372 22.63 -18.39 -0.61
C GLY A 372 22.23 -17.95 -2.02
N GLN A 373 21.15 -18.52 -2.58
CA GLN A 373 20.64 -18.09 -3.88
C GLN A 373 19.74 -16.85 -3.73
N ILE A 374 19.83 -15.96 -4.71
CA ILE A 374 18.99 -14.77 -4.83
C ILE A 374 18.27 -14.84 -6.17
N GLY A 375 16.96 -15.07 -6.15
CA GLY A 375 16.15 -14.96 -7.36
C GLY A 375 15.69 -13.51 -7.56
N LEU A 376 15.67 -13.07 -8.82
CA LEU A 376 15.12 -11.79 -9.24
C LEU A 376 14.03 -12.01 -10.28
N TRP A 377 12.90 -11.35 -10.07
CA TRP A 377 11.75 -11.34 -10.97
C TRP A 377 11.39 -9.91 -11.33
N GLU A 378 11.05 -9.70 -12.58
CA GLU A 378 10.38 -8.50 -13.05
C GLU A 378 8.89 -8.60 -12.70
N MET A 379 8.32 -7.48 -12.26
CA MET A 379 6.93 -7.33 -11.90
C MET A 379 6.26 -6.38 -12.89
N ALA A 380 5.26 -6.87 -13.60
CA ALA A 380 4.52 -6.07 -14.56
C ALA A 380 3.03 -6.32 -14.46
N TYR A 381 2.23 -5.26 -14.46
CA TYR A 381 0.79 -5.35 -14.61
C TYR A 381 0.46 -5.74 -16.05
N ARG A 382 -0.26 -6.85 -16.22
CA ARG A 382 -0.71 -7.25 -17.56
C ARG A 382 -1.74 -6.23 -18.05
N GLN A 383 -1.40 -5.44 -19.07
CA GLN A 383 -2.44 -4.76 -19.86
C GLN A 383 -3.24 -5.83 -20.61
N PRO A 384 -4.58 -5.69 -20.72
CA PRO A 384 -5.36 -6.59 -21.56
C PRO A 384 -4.82 -6.51 -23.00
N VAL A 385 -4.47 -7.67 -23.55
CA VAL A 385 -3.95 -7.77 -24.92
C VAL A 385 -5.09 -7.50 -25.90
N ALA A 386 -5.21 -6.25 -26.33
CA ALA A 386 -5.64 -5.84 -27.67
C ALA A 386 -5.39 -4.32 -27.81
N ALA A 387 -4.16 -3.95 -28.15
CA ALA A 387 -3.80 -2.58 -28.52
C ALA A 387 -2.85 -2.64 -29.74
N ASP A 388 -3.35 -3.17 -30.86
CA ASP A 388 -3.02 -2.55 -32.13
C ASP A 388 -3.93 -1.31 -32.22
N GLU A 389 -3.36 -0.14 -32.50
CA GLU A 389 -3.96 1.21 -32.43
C GLU A 389 -3.89 1.88 -31.05
N LEU A 390 -2.79 2.58 -30.76
CA LEU A 390 -2.74 4.05 -30.75
C LEU A 390 -1.35 4.55 -30.33
N ASP A 391 -0.87 5.52 -31.11
CA ASP A 391 0.35 6.30 -30.91
C ASP A 391 0.31 7.16 -29.64
N GLU A 392 1.51 7.55 -29.19
CA GLU A 392 1.84 8.43 -28.05
C GLU A 392 1.79 7.80 -26.64
N VAL A 393 2.85 7.05 -26.34
CA VAL A 393 3.23 6.63 -25.00
C VAL A 393 3.95 7.77 -24.28
N VAL A 394 3.34 8.28 -23.20
CA VAL A 394 4.08 8.86 -22.06
C VAL A 394 4.11 7.80 -20.95
N PRO A 395 5.29 7.41 -20.43
CA PRO A 395 5.37 6.41 -19.37
C PRO A 395 5.12 7.04 -17.98
N GLY A 396 4.25 6.42 -17.19
CA GLY A 396 4.14 6.59 -15.74
C GLY A 396 2.76 7.02 -15.21
N LEU A 397 2.25 6.30 -14.20
CA LEU A 397 1.02 6.54 -13.40
C LEU A 397 -0.35 6.14 -13.98
N SER A 398 -0.41 5.25 -14.96
CA SER A 398 -1.68 4.92 -15.65
C SER A 398 -2.45 3.75 -15.03
N GLY A 399 -3.63 4.08 -14.49
CA GLY A 399 -4.69 3.09 -14.30
C GLY A 399 -5.97 3.62 -13.68
N ARG A 400 -5.91 4.69 -12.85
CA ARG A 400 -7.08 5.19 -12.11
C ARG A 400 -7.31 6.70 -12.18
N LEU A 401 -6.25 7.50 -12.27
CA LEU A 401 -6.36 8.95 -12.40
C LEU A 401 -6.16 9.38 -13.85
N ARG A 402 -7.03 10.24 -14.36
CA ARG A 402 -6.92 10.82 -15.71
C ARG A 402 -7.43 12.24 -15.76
N ILE A 403 -6.74 13.10 -16.53
CA ILE A 403 -7.29 14.39 -16.92
C ILE A 403 -8.39 14.12 -17.96
N LEU A 404 -9.56 14.72 -17.76
CA LEU A 404 -10.66 14.69 -18.71
C LEU A 404 -10.59 15.93 -19.59
N GLY A 405 -10.18 15.75 -20.84
CA GLY A 405 -10.13 16.81 -21.85
C GLY A 405 -8.70 17.28 -22.16
N ASP A 406 -8.51 18.59 -22.22
CA ASP A 406 -7.22 19.22 -22.59
C ASP A 406 -6.20 19.11 -21.46
N GLU A 407 -5.08 18.43 -21.73
CA GLU A 407 -3.97 18.23 -20.80
C GLU A 407 -3.01 19.42 -20.74
N THR A 408 -3.13 20.39 -21.66
CA THR A 408 -2.29 21.58 -21.60
C THR A 408 -2.68 22.47 -20.43
N PRO A 409 -1.72 23.05 -19.67
CA PRO A 409 -2.05 23.94 -18.57
C PRO A 409 -2.90 25.12 -19.03
N ALA A 410 -3.92 25.47 -18.27
CA ALA A 410 -4.81 26.58 -18.61
C ALA A 410 -4.09 27.94 -18.52
N ILE A 411 -3.29 28.15 -17.46
CA ILE A 411 -2.49 29.36 -17.24
C ILE A 411 -1.09 29.14 -17.79
N ARG A 412 -0.74 29.88 -18.84
CA ARG A 412 0.55 29.78 -19.51
C ARG A 412 0.98 31.10 -20.15
N PRO A 413 2.29 31.41 -20.14
CA PRO A 413 2.82 32.69 -20.62
C PRO A 413 2.59 32.95 -22.12
N GLU A 414 2.33 31.90 -22.91
CA GLU A 414 2.12 32.02 -24.36
C GLU A 414 0.75 32.61 -24.72
N VAL A 415 -0.22 32.58 -23.80
CA VAL A 415 -1.62 32.95 -24.06
C VAL A 415 -2.15 34.00 -23.08
N MET A 416 -1.49 34.22 -21.95
CA MET A 416 -1.89 35.20 -20.93
C MET A 416 -0.71 35.99 -20.37
N GLU A 417 -0.98 37.21 -19.91
CA GLU A 417 0.00 38.06 -19.23
C GLU A 417 0.23 37.56 -17.80
N VAL A 418 1.34 36.87 -17.58
CA VAL A 418 1.72 36.29 -16.29
C VAL A 418 2.66 37.22 -15.50
N PRO A 419 2.69 37.15 -14.16
CA PRO A 419 1.88 36.25 -13.32
C PRO A 419 0.49 36.81 -13.03
N VAL A 420 -0.50 35.92 -13.11
CA VAL A 420 -1.93 36.26 -13.00
C VAL A 420 -2.37 36.17 -11.54
N VAL A 421 -3.18 37.11 -11.06
CA VAL A 421 -3.74 37.07 -9.71
C VAL A 421 -4.97 36.16 -9.68
N VAL A 422 -4.91 35.08 -8.90
CA VAL A 422 -5.95 34.04 -8.87
C VAL A 422 -6.56 33.94 -7.48
N ALA A 423 -7.89 33.94 -7.41
CA ALA A 423 -8.65 33.60 -6.21
C ALA A 423 -9.27 32.20 -6.34
N VAL A 424 -8.90 31.28 -5.43
CA VAL A 424 -9.47 29.94 -5.36
C VAL A 424 -10.59 29.94 -4.32
N PHE A 425 -11.84 29.76 -4.77
CA PHE A 425 -12.97 29.66 -3.86
C PHE A 425 -13.13 28.23 -3.32
N PRO A 426 -13.85 28.05 -2.19
CA PRO A 426 -14.22 26.72 -1.71
C PRO A 426 -14.91 25.92 -2.81
N PHE A 427 -14.56 24.63 -2.90
CA PHE A 427 -15.22 23.73 -3.82
C PHE A 427 -16.66 23.46 -3.36
N ASP A 428 -17.52 23.07 -4.28
CA ASP A 428 -18.87 22.59 -3.97
C ASP A 428 -18.87 21.06 -3.98
N ASP A 429 -19.20 20.41 -2.85
CA ASP A 429 -19.39 18.95 -2.81
C ASP A 429 -20.87 18.60 -2.92
N ARG A 430 -21.19 17.84 -3.97
CA ARG A 430 -22.56 17.40 -4.24
C ARG A 430 -22.99 16.21 -3.38
N GLN A 431 -22.11 15.66 -2.54
CA GLN A 431 -22.37 14.48 -1.70
C GLN A 431 -22.53 14.76 -0.21
N GLY A 432 -22.12 15.93 0.28
CA GLY A 432 -22.40 16.39 1.64
C GLY A 432 -21.32 16.08 2.68
N ASP A 433 -20.06 15.90 2.28
CA ASP A 433 -18.93 15.94 3.22
C ASP A 433 -18.60 17.40 3.57
N GLU A 434 -18.76 17.78 4.83
CA GLU A 434 -18.55 19.15 5.30
C GLU A 434 -17.06 19.59 5.26
N ASN A 435 -16.11 18.66 5.28
CA ASN A 435 -14.69 18.97 5.42
C ASN A 435 -13.89 18.82 4.11
N MET A 436 -14.34 17.96 3.21
CA MET A 436 -13.63 17.67 1.96
C MET A 436 -13.47 18.88 1.02
N PRO A 437 -14.47 19.78 0.83
CA PRO A 437 -14.32 20.94 -0.04
C PRO A 437 -13.24 21.93 0.39
N ALA A 438 -13.15 22.20 1.69
CA ALA A 438 -12.14 23.09 2.24
C ALA A 438 -10.74 22.50 2.10
N MET A 439 -10.61 21.19 2.27
CA MET A 439 -9.34 20.48 2.09
C MET A 439 -8.86 20.50 0.63
N VAL A 440 -9.74 20.28 -0.36
CA VAL A 440 -9.38 20.37 -1.79
C VAL A 440 -8.87 21.77 -2.12
N ALA A 441 -9.58 22.80 -1.69
CA ALA A 441 -9.20 24.18 -1.97
C ALA A 441 -7.82 24.52 -1.38
N GLU A 442 -7.55 24.12 -0.13
CA GLU A 442 -6.26 24.31 0.54
C GLU A 442 -5.09 23.61 -0.16
N LEU A 443 -5.29 22.35 -0.55
CA LEU A 443 -4.28 21.59 -1.27
C LEU A 443 -4.01 22.21 -2.65
N LEU A 444 -5.05 22.63 -3.36
CA LEU A 444 -4.91 23.27 -4.67
C LEU A 444 -4.20 24.62 -4.56
N VAL A 445 -4.53 25.45 -3.56
CA VAL A 445 -3.83 26.70 -3.25
C VAL A 445 -2.35 26.42 -3.01
N THR A 446 -2.02 25.40 -2.22
CA THR A 446 -0.63 25.01 -1.94
C THR A 446 0.11 24.61 -3.22
N GLN A 447 -0.54 23.89 -4.14
CA GLN A 447 0.07 23.51 -5.43
C GLN A 447 0.29 24.72 -6.33
N LEU A 448 -0.71 25.60 -6.48
CA LEU A 448 -0.62 26.79 -7.32
C LEU A 448 0.37 27.81 -6.77
N ALA A 449 0.59 27.86 -5.45
CA ALA A 449 1.57 28.73 -4.81
C ALA A 449 3.01 28.41 -5.25
N ASN A 450 3.26 27.18 -5.70
CA ASN A 450 4.56 26.76 -6.19
C ASN A 450 4.78 27.10 -7.68
N SER A 451 3.78 27.63 -8.40
CA SER A 451 3.92 28.05 -9.79
C SER A 451 4.45 29.49 -9.88
N GLU A 452 5.41 29.73 -10.76
CA GLU A 452 5.94 31.08 -11.04
C GLU A 452 4.94 31.95 -11.82
N HIS A 453 3.88 31.35 -12.37
CA HIS A 453 2.90 32.00 -13.24
C HIS A 453 1.66 32.52 -12.50
N VAL A 454 1.52 32.23 -11.21
CA VAL A 454 0.31 32.51 -10.41
C VAL A 454 0.66 33.30 -9.15
N ARG A 455 -0.11 34.36 -8.86
CA ARG A 455 -0.13 35.02 -7.55
C ARG A 455 -1.47 34.75 -6.88
N LEU A 456 -1.46 34.18 -5.69
CA LEU A 456 -2.71 33.80 -5.01
C LEU A 456 -3.24 34.91 -4.11
N VAL A 457 -4.56 35.08 -4.11
CA VAL A 457 -5.26 35.90 -3.12
C VAL A 457 -5.30 35.16 -1.78
N GLU A 458 -4.93 35.84 -0.70
CA GLU A 458 -4.93 35.27 0.65
C GLU A 458 -6.34 34.84 1.09
N ARG A 459 -6.44 33.62 1.63
CA ARG A 459 -7.71 33.03 2.08
C ARG A 459 -8.48 33.92 3.07
N LEU A 460 -7.79 34.56 4.03
CA LEU A 460 -8.43 35.45 5.01
C LEU A 460 -9.19 36.62 4.35
N ARG A 461 -8.72 37.10 3.19
CA ARG A 461 -9.41 38.15 2.42
C ARG A 461 -10.66 37.61 1.74
N ILE A 462 -10.61 36.38 1.24
CA ILE A 462 -11.76 35.70 0.63
C ILE A 462 -12.85 35.48 1.68
N ASP A 463 -12.47 34.91 2.83
CA ASP A 463 -13.39 34.60 3.92
C ASP A 463 -14.08 35.86 4.47
N ALA A 464 -13.33 36.96 4.65
CA ALA A 464 -13.88 38.24 5.11
C ALA A 464 -14.97 38.79 4.18
N ILE A 465 -14.79 38.70 2.86
CA ILE A 465 -15.79 39.19 1.89
C ILE A 465 -16.99 38.22 1.82
N LEU A 466 -16.76 36.91 1.94
CA LEU A 466 -17.84 35.92 1.96
C LEU A 466 -18.75 36.09 3.20
N GLU A 467 -18.17 36.42 4.34
CA GLU A 467 -18.92 36.77 5.57
C GLU A 467 -19.68 38.09 5.41
N GLU A 468 -19.03 39.13 4.88
CA GLU A 468 -19.65 40.46 4.69
C GLU A 468 -20.86 40.42 3.74
N GLN A 469 -20.84 39.54 2.73
CA GLN A 469 -21.93 39.40 1.76
C GLN A 469 -23.01 38.38 2.19
N GLU A 470 -22.95 37.81 3.41
CA GLU A 470 -23.84 36.76 3.92
C GLU A 470 -23.94 35.50 3.01
N LEU A 471 -22.94 35.29 2.14
CA LEU A 471 -22.99 34.28 1.08
C LEU A 471 -22.69 32.86 1.57
N GLN A 472 -22.10 32.71 2.75
CA GLN A 472 -21.90 31.39 3.39
C GLN A 472 -23.22 30.60 3.55
N ARG A 473 -24.37 31.27 3.64
CA ARG A 473 -25.69 30.62 3.75
C ARG A 473 -26.43 30.41 2.43
N GLN A 474 -26.07 31.14 1.37
CA GLN A 474 -26.81 31.13 0.09
C GLN A 474 -26.11 30.31 -1.01
N GLY A 475 -24.83 29.98 -0.80
CA GLY A 475 -24.01 29.25 -1.78
C GLY A 475 -23.38 30.17 -2.82
N LEU A 476 -22.25 29.73 -3.38
CA LEU A 476 -21.48 30.50 -4.35
C LEU A 476 -21.94 30.16 -5.78
N THR A 477 -22.50 31.13 -6.49
CA THR A 477 -22.85 30.99 -7.92
C THR A 477 -21.78 31.63 -8.79
N GLU A 478 -21.71 31.29 -10.08
CA GLU A 478 -20.77 31.91 -11.03
C GLU A 478 -20.88 33.44 -11.06
N ALA A 479 -22.11 33.95 -11.12
CA ALA A 479 -22.37 35.39 -11.16
C ALA A 479 -21.90 36.12 -9.88
N ASN A 480 -22.07 35.49 -8.71
CA ASN A 480 -21.59 36.05 -7.45
C ASN A 480 -20.06 35.90 -7.31
N GLY A 481 -19.50 34.77 -7.77
CA GLY A 481 -18.06 34.50 -7.76
C GLY A 481 -17.27 35.54 -8.55
N ILE A 482 -17.73 35.92 -9.74
CA ILE A 482 -17.08 36.95 -10.58
C ILE A 482 -17.04 38.30 -9.84
N ARG A 483 -18.17 38.71 -9.25
CA ARG A 483 -18.26 39.95 -8.48
C ARG A 483 -17.34 39.95 -7.27
N LEU A 484 -17.21 38.81 -6.58
CA LEU A 484 -16.28 38.66 -5.46
C LEU A 484 -14.82 38.70 -5.92
N GLY A 485 -14.49 38.07 -7.05
CA GLY A 485 -13.18 38.16 -7.68
C GLY A 485 -12.76 39.62 -7.96
N GLN A 486 -13.68 40.42 -8.51
CA GLN A 486 -13.47 41.85 -8.73
C GLN A 486 -13.22 42.61 -7.41
N MET A 487 -13.96 42.29 -6.34
CA MET A 487 -13.74 42.90 -5.01
C MET A 487 -12.40 42.50 -4.39
N LEU A 488 -11.90 41.30 -4.70
CA LEU A 488 -10.61 40.79 -4.26
C LEU A 488 -9.43 41.33 -5.09
N ASN A 489 -9.72 42.00 -6.21
CA ASN A 489 -8.75 42.38 -7.23
C ASN A 489 -7.98 41.15 -7.77
N ALA A 490 -8.71 40.06 -7.99
CA ALA A 490 -8.21 38.88 -8.68
C ALA A 490 -8.49 39.04 -10.18
N ASP A 491 -7.55 38.68 -11.03
CA ASP A 491 -7.74 38.66 -12.48
C ASP A 491 -8.61 37.45 -12.87
N LEU A 492 -8.34 36.29 -12.24
CA LEU A 492 -9.09 35.05 -12.43
C LEU A 492 -9.67 34.53 -11.11
N ILE A 493 -10.80 33.83 -11.24
CA ILE A 493 -11.35 33.02 -10.16
C ILE A 493 -11.40 31.55 -10.54
N ILE A 494 -11.18 30.69 -9.56
CA ILE A 494 -11.36 29.25 -9.70
C ILE A 494 -12.56 28.82 -8.86
N LEU A 495 -13.57 28.30 -9.54
CA LEU A 495 -14.73 27.67 -8.94
C LEU A 495 -14.64 26.17 -9.15
N GLY A 496 -14.71 25.42 -8.05
CA GLY A 496 -14.52 23.99 -8.08
C GLY A 496 -15.76 23.21 -7.69
N SER A 497 -15.90 21.98 -8.21
CA SER A 497 -16.87 21.03 -7.70
C SER A 497 -16.28 19.64 -7.56
N ILE A 498 -16.79 18.93 -6.55
CA ILE A 498 -16.48 17.54 -6.25
C ILE A 498 -17.71 16.71 -6.62
N GLY A 499 -17.52 15.77 -7.52
CA GLY A 499 -18.52 14.77 -7.85
C GLY A 499 -18.03 13.39 -7.43
N ALA A 500 -18.96 12.51 -7.06
CA ALA A 500 -18.67 11.08 -7.15
C ALA A 500 -19.85 10.31 -7.74
N PHE A 501 -19.48 9.17 -8.30
CA PHE A 501 -20.38 8.21 -8.88
C PHE A 501 -19.87 6.81 -8.56
N GLY A 502 -20.52 6.14 -7.62
CA GLY A 502 -20.03 4.87 -7.09
C GLY A 502 -18.70 5.04 -6.37
N THR A 503 -17.65 4.39 -6.87
CA THR A 503 -16.28 4.45 -6.35
C THR A 503 -15.42 5.49 -7.08
N SER A 504 -15.92 6.10 -8.15
CA SER A 504 -15.20 7.10 -8.93
C SER A 504 -15.47 8.51 -8.43
N HIS A 505 -14.43 9.32 -8.31
CA HIS A 505 -14.48 10.73 -7.91
C HIS A 505 -14.04 11.62 -9.06
N THR A 506 -14.70 12.76 -9.25
CA THR A 506 -14.32 13.79 -10.20
C THR A 506 -14.05 15.08 -9.46
N LEU A 507 -12.91 15.72 -9.74
CA LEU A 507 -12.69 17.12 -9.41
C LEU A 507 -12.77 17.94 -10.69
N SER A 508 -13.63 18.96 -10.66
CA SER A 508 -13.78 19.90 -11.76
C SER A 508 -13.42 21.29 -11.26
N ALA A 509 -12.55 21.99 -11.98
CA ALA A 509 -12.24 23.39 -11.78
C ALA A 509 -12.66 24.18 -13.02
N ARG A 510 -13.39 25.28 -12.80
CA ARG A 510 -13.75 26.24 -13.83
C ARG A 510 -13.01 27.54 -13.55
N ILE A 511 -12.28 27.99 -14.56
CA ILE A 511 -11.43 29.18 -14.50
C ILE A 511 -12.18 30.28 -15.23
N LEU A 512 -12.56 31.32 -14.50
CA LEU A 512 -13.31 32.44 -15.04
C LEU A 512 -12.51 33.72 -14.96
N ASP A 513 -12.62 34.51 -16.02
CA ASP A 513 -12.09 35.86 -16.10
C ASP A 513 -13.00 36.83 -15.35
N THR A 514 -12.43 37.63 -14.45
CA THR A 514 -13.23 38.54 -13.62
C THR A 514 -13.65 39.82 -14.35
N GLU A 515 -12.95 40.21 -15.41
CA GLU A 515 -13.23 41.44 -16.17
C GLU A 515 -14.33 41.20 -17.20
N THR A 516 -14.21 40.12 -17.95
CA THR A 516 -15.16 39.73 -19.02
C THR A 516 -16.32 38.89 -18.50
N GLY A 517 -16.13 38.20 -17.37
CA GLY A 517 -17.12 37.25 -16.83
C GLY A 517 -17.25 35.96 -17.64
N GLU A 518 -16.34 35.71 -18.59
CA GLU A 518 -16.33 34.50 -19.41
C GLU A 518 -15.53 33.37 -18.76
N ALA A 519 -15.95 32.13 -18.98
CA ALA A 519 -15.19 30.96 -18.58
C ALA A 519 -14.06 30.72 -19.61
N ILE A 520 -12.82 31.00 -19.22
CA ILE A 520 -11.64 30.82 -20.08
C ILE A 520 -11.41 29.33 -20.34
N SER A 521 -11.52 28.51 -19.27
CA SER A 521 -11.28 27.09 -19.40
C SER A 521 -11.90 26.28 -18.27
N GLY A 522 -12.12 24.99 -18.55
CA GLY A 522 -12.45 23.97 -17.56
C GLY A 522 -11.32 22.95 -17.48
N ARG A 523 -10.94 22.58 -16.27
CA ARG A 523 -10.05 21.45 -16.01
C ARG A 523 -10.78 20.43 -15.16
N GLN A 524 -10.74 19.18 -15.59
CA GLN A 524 -11.42 18.11 -14.89
C GLN A 524 -10.48 16.93 -14.78
N VAL A 525 -10.47 16.29 -13.63
CA VAL A 525 -9.75 15.05 -13.39
C VAL A 525 -10.72 14.02 -12.85
N LEU A 526 -10.59 12.79 -13.34
CA LEU A 526 -11.34 11.64 -12.88
C LEU A 526 -10.39 10.70 -12.16
N CYS A 527 -10.85 10.24 -11.00
CA CYS A 527 -10.28 9.14 -10.26
C CYS A 527 -11.27 7.98 -10.28
N GLU A 528 -10.96 6.88 -10.95
CA GLU A 528 -11.75 5.66 -10.93
C GLU A 528 -11.32 4.79 -9.75
N ASP A 529 -12.28 4.27 -8.98
CA ASP A 529 -12.02 3.51 -7.75
C ASP A 529 -11.15 4.24 -6.71
N CYS A 530 -11.47 5.52 -6.49
CA CYS A 530 -10.69 6.44 -5.67
C CYS A 530 -10.70 6.08 -4.19
N ARG A 531 -9.52 6.14 -3.58
CA ARG A 531 -9.32 6.01 -2.13
C ARG A 531 -9.00 7.37 -1.52
N ALA A 532 -9.06 7.43 -0.19
CA ALA A 532 -8.71 8.65 0.55
C ALA A 532 -7.28 9.16 0.25
N GLN A 533 -6.33 8.27 -0.04
CA GLN A 533 -4.93 8.63 -0.37
C GLN A 533 -4.79 9.15 -1.82
N ASP A 534 -5.55 8.59 -2.76
CA ASP A 534 -5.53 8.98 -4.18
C ASP A 534 -6.07 10.41 -4.39
N PHE A 535 -6.76 10.94 -3.38
CA PHE A 535 -7.33 12.28 -3.42
C PHE A 535 -6.25 13.39 -3.43
N PHE A 536 -5.09 13.14 -2.82
CA PHE A 536 -3.96 14.08 -2.90
C PHE A 536 -3.38 14.14 -4.32
N ASP A 537 -3.22 12.97 -4.95
CA ASP A 537 -2.74 12.86 -6.33
C ASP A 537 -3.76 13.44 -7.32
N LEU A 538 -5.06 13.30 -7.03
CA LEU A 538 -6.14 13.90 -7.81
C LEU A 538 -6.08 15.42 -7.79
N VAL A 539 -5.86 16.04 -6.61
CA VAL A 539 -5.70 17.49 -6.49
C VAL A 539 -4.39 17.96 -7.12
N TYR A 540 -3.31 17.19 -6.98
CA TYR A 540 -2.03 17.49 -7.64
C TYR A 540 -2.19 17.54 -9.17
N LEU A 541 -2.78 16.51 -9.76
CA LEU A 541 -3.04 16.46 -11.21
C LEU A 541 -3.91 17.62 -11.67
N LEU A 542 -4.98 17.94 -10.92
CA LEU A 542 -5.81 19.12 -11.22
C LEU A 542 -4.99 20.41 -11.20
N GLY A 543 -4.12 20.59 -10.20
CA GLY A 543 -3.21 21.73 -10.10
C GLY A 543 -2.31 21.86 -11.33
N THR A 544 -1.67 20.77 -11.74
CA THR A 544 -0.81 20.76 -12.94
C THR A 544 -1.55 21.06 -14.24
N ALA A 545 -2.83 20.67 -14.31
CA ALA A 545 -3.68 20.96 -15.46
C ALA A 545 -4.13 22.44 -15.48
N ILE A 546 -4.10 23.12 -14.33
CA ILE A 546 -4.44 24.55 -14.21
C ILE A 546 -3.22 25.43 -14.47
N ALA A 547 -2.12 25.21 -13.76
CA ALA A 547 -0.87 25.97 -13.92
C ALA A 547 0.32 25.08 -13.61
N ARG A 548 1.37 25.18 -14.43
CA ARG A 548 2.64 24.47 -14.24
C ARG A 548 3.76 25.41 -13.83
#